data_AF-A0A510K176-F1
#
_entry.id   AF-A0A510K176-F1
#
_cell.length_a   1.000
_cell.length_b   1.000
_cell.length_c   1.000
_cell.angle_alpha   90.00
_cell.angle_beta   90.00
_cell.angle_gamma   90.00
#
_symmetry.space_group_name_H-M   'P 1'
#
loop_
_entity.id
_entity.type
_entity.pdbx_description
1 polymer ?
#
loop_
_entity_poly.entity_id
_entity_poly.type
_entity_poly.pdbx_seq_one_letter_code
_entity_poly.pdbx_strand_id
1 'polypeptide(L)'
;MKKKSRKLSVLVMTGLTLYAANGFSIPAIKKDYTCPIGKEKFSSIDDSPQCPTNKFVMFKNEFTKEELEKYEKIINSKEYKAIPKNLPKEYYLGRFYEMAGGFSDKEIGETYYKAYIAQINENFENTNTLKESLAKGISYLEKSLPMENKTEFPWKLAYLYISNKEFDKANALVEKQDKNVHLERIANFYYTLSDIEKSQINYYGYDYMDFNKESIDKKTKKEFREKALYYLQDVIKKNKGRYSEKELFRLVDLYKSLGNEKAIDEVFSKAPSEYWSLMVSYYLDEPVRSIGDVYDEKKLATEDNLKKALSYADKLVKMISKNNNADKIQYNLSIILKAEAERRLGKFEEASKTLSKINLADVKDTLYDYDFKILKERINKKDISVRQYIPEPIRY
;
A
#
# COMPACT_ATOMS: atom_id res chain seq x y z
N MET A 1 8.57 -50.98 -27.43
CA MET A 1 9.21 -50.72 -26.12
C MET A 1 10.52 -49.97 -26.33
N LYS A 2 10.55 -48.67 -26.00
CA LYS A 2 11.77 -47.84 -25.93
C LYS A 2 11.75 -47.06 -24.61
N LYS A 3 12.84 -47.18 -23.85
CA LYS A 3 13.13 -46.50 -22.57
C LYS A 3 13.03 -44.97 -22.70
N LYS A 4 12.48 -44.31 -21.68
CA LYS A 4 12.98 -43.00 -21.23
C LYS A 4 13.10 -43.02 -19.70
N SER A 5 14.34 -42.98 -19.24
CA SER A 5 14.69 -42.90 -17.83
C SER A 5 14.40 -41.51 -17.28
N ARG A 6 13.97 -41.48 -16.02
CA ARG A 6 13.96 -40.30 -15.16
C ARG A 6 15.29 -39.56 -15.23
N LYS A 7 15.24 -38.25 -15.46
CA LYS A 7 16.19 -37.29 -14.87
C LYS A 7 15.36 -36.23 -14.17
N LEU A 8 15.34 -36.34 -12.85
CA LEU A 8 14.93 -35.31 -11.92
C LEU A 8 16.05 -34.27 -11.93
N SER A 9 15.90 -33.23 -12.74
CA SER A 9 16.81 -32.08 -12.73
C SER A 9 16.24 -31.06 -11.75
N VAL A 10 16.78 -31.09 -10.55
CA VAL A 10 16.71 -30.04 -9.55
C VAL A 10 17.08 -28.70 -10.21
N LEU A 11 16.11 -27.80 -10.34
CA LEU A 11 16.34 -26.42 -10.74
C LEU A 11 16.22 -25.57 -9.48
N VAL A 12 17.37 -25.40 -8.81
CA VAL A 12 17.57 -24.36 -7.82
C VAL A 12 17.49 -23.03 -8.56
N MET A 13 16.31 -22.42 -8.59
CA MET A 13 16.15 -21.01 -8.97
C MET A 13 16.60 -20.17 -7.77
N THR A 14 17.90 -19.91 -7.71
CA THR A 14 18.48 -18.78 -6.98
C THR A 14 17.78 -17.49 -7.40
N GLY A 15 17.50 -16.64 -6.42
CA GLY A 15 16.72 -15.43 -6.56
C GLY A 15 17.25 -14.50 -7.64
N LEU A 16 16.47 -14.39 -8.71
CA LEU A 16 16.42 -13.23 -9.57
C LEU A 16 15.11 -12.53 -9.22
N THR A 17 15.19 -11.53 -8.35
CA THR A 17 14.18 -10.50 -8.20
C THR A 17 14.06 -9.77 -9.54
N LEU A 18 13.12 -10.23 -10.37
CA LEU A 18 12.59 -9.52 -11.53
C LEU A 18 11.85 -8.27 -11.04
N TYR A 19 12.59 -7.22 -10.67
CA TYR A 19 12.08 -5.86 -10.61
C TYR A 19 12.25 -5.23 -11.99
N ALA A 20 11.36 -5.61 -12.90
CA ALA A 20 10.97 -4.86 -14.09
C ALA A 20 9.75 -5.53 -14.72
N ALA A 21 8.68 -5.70 -13.96
CA ALA A 21 7.37 -5.65 -14.60
C ALA A 21 7.15 -4.17 -14.91
N ASN A 22 7.53 -3.76 -16.13
CA ASN A 22 6.90 -2.63 -16.77
C ASN A 22 5.40 -2.87 -16.64
N GLY A 23 4.75 -2.13 -15.75
CA GLY A 23 3.31 -2.02 -15.69
C GLY A 23 2.83 -1.32 -16.95
N PHE A 24 2.92 -2.00 -18.08
CA PHE A 24 2.01 -1.74 -19.17
C PHE A 24 0.64 -2.07 -18.61
N SER A 25 -0.08 -1.03 -18.18
CA SER A 25 -1.51 -1.10 -17.98
C SER A 25 -2.08 -1.81 -19.19
N ILE A 26 -2.69 -2.99 -18.99
CA ILE A 26 -3.50 -3.61 -20.03
C ILE A 26 -4.48 -2.50 -20.45
N PRO A 27 -4.48 -2.07 -21.72
CA PRO A 27 -5.38 -1.00 -22.15
C PRO A 27 -6.80 -1.43 -21.77
N ALA A 28 -7.53 -0.56 -21.06
CA ALA A 28 -8.90 -0.85 -20.66
C ALA A 28 -9.71 -1.17 -21.91
N ILE A 29 -10.02 -2.46 -22.11
CA ILE A 29 -10.69 -2.93 -23.33
C ILE A 29 -12.15 -2.55 -23.20
N LYS A 30 -12.57 -1.58 -24.03
CA LYS A 30 -13.98 -1.21 -24.15
C LYS A 30 -14.74 -2.39 -24.76
N LYS A 31 -15.74 -2.90 -24.05
CA LYS A 31 -16.62 -4.00 -24.47
C LYS A 31 -18.00 -3.45 -24.80
N ASP A 32 -18.66 -4.07 -25.77
CA ASP A 32 -20.04 -3.78 -26.10
C ASP A 32 -21.00 -4.64 -25.28
N TYR A 33 -22.04 -4.01 -24.74
CA TYR A 33 -23.05 -4.61 -23.89
C TYR A 33 -24.44 -4.34 -24.45
N THR A 34 -25.34 -5.28 -24.23
CA THR A 34 -26.78 -5.09 -24.44
C THR A 34 -27.48 -5.23 -23.10
N CYS A 35 -28.24 -4.21 -22.71
CA CYS A 35 -28.97 -4.23 -21.46
C CYS A 35 -29.97 -5.39 -21.43
N PRO A 36 -29.97 -6.20 -20.36
CA PRO A 36 -30.88 -7.34 -20.26
C PRO A 36 -32.35 -6.93 -20.33
N ILE A 37 -32.66 -5.75 -19.78
CA ILE A 37 -33.98 -5.13 -19.73
C ILE A 37 -33.94 -3.84 -20.55
N GLY A 38 -34.91 -3.63 -21.44
CA GLY A 38 -34.95 -2.50 -22.38
C GLY A 38 -34.08 -2.66 -23.64
N LYS A 39 -33.14 -3.62 -23.67
CA LYS A 39 -32.34 -4.01 -24.86
C LYS A 39 -31.51 -2.88 -25.49
N GLU A 40 -31.25 -1.80 -24.76
CA GLU A 40 -30.34 -0.72 -25.20
C GLU A 40 -28.90 -1.27 -25.35
N LYS A 41 -28.19 -0.81 -26.39
CA LYS A 41 -26.79 -1.17 -26.63
C LYS A 41 -25.89 -0.03 -26.20
N PHE A 42 -24.78 -0.36 -25.54
CA PHE A 42 -23.79 0.62 -25.08
C PHE A 42 -22.43 -0.04 -24.93
N SER A 43 -21.37 0.75 -24.75
CA SER A 43 -20.02 0.24 -24.60
C SER A 43 -19.42 0.74 -23.28
N SER A 44 -18.78 -0.15 -22.51
CA SER A 44 -18.18 0.18 -21.21
C SER A 44 -16.83 -0.52 -21.04
N ILE A 45 -15.99 0.02 -20.19
CA ILE A 45 -14.76 -0.63 -19.72
C ILE A 45 -14.96 -1.40 -18.42
N ASP A 46 -16.13 -1.27 -17.79
CA ASP A 46 -16.46 -1.91 -16.52
C ASP A 46 -16.86 -3.37 -16.68
N ASP A 47 -16.33 -4.25 -15.82
CA ASP A 47 -16.73 -5.66 -15.77
C ASP A 47 -18.17 -5.87 -15.28
N SER A 48 -18.72 -4.94 -14.50
CA SER A 48 -20.13 -4.89 -14.11
C SER A 48 -20.73 -3.54 -14.52
N PRO A 49 -21.12 -3.40 -15.79
CA PRO A 49 -21.58 -2.13 -16.33
C PRO A 49 -23.01 -1.81 -15.88
N GLN A 50 -23.35 -0.52 -15.88
CA GLN A 50 -24.69 -0.02 -15.59
C GLN A 50 -25.40 0.41 -16.87
N CYS A 51 -26.63 -0.05 -17.04
CA CYS A 51 -27.51 0.33 -18.14
C CYS A 51 -27.81 1.84 -18.13
N PRO A 52 -27.55 2.58 -19.23
CA PRO A 52 -27.67 4.03 -19.27
C PRO A 52 -29.05 4.55 -18.88
N THR A 53 -30.12 3.94 -19.40
CA THR A 53 -31.50 4.45 -19.28
C THR A 53 -32.13 4.03 -17.97
N ASN A 54 -32.13 2.73 -17.68
CA ASN A 54 -32.86 2.17 -16.54
C ASN A 54 -31.99 1.97 -15.29
N LYS A 55 -30.69 2.29 -15.36
CA LYS A 55 -29.73 2.20 -14.25
C LYS A 55 -29.56 0.81 -13.66
N PHE A 56 -30.02 -0.24 -14.35
CA PHE A 56 -29.79 -1.61 -13.94
C PHE A 56 -28.31 -1.97 -14.01
N VAL A 57 -27.76 -2.55 -12.95
CA VAL A 57 -26.37 -2.99 -12.90
C VAL A 57 -26.30 -4.45 -13.34
N MET A 58 -25.49 -4.74 -14.35
CA MET A 58 -25.27 -6.09 -14.86
C MET A 58 -24.28 -6.83 -13.95
N PHE A 59 -24.76 -7.31 -12.81
CA PHE A 59 -23.93 -7.98 -11.77
C PHE A 59 -23.57 -9.44 -12.10
N LYS A 60 -24.10 -9.99 -13.20
CA LYS A 60 -23.75 -11.32 -13.73
C LYS A 60 -23.90 -11.36 -15.25
N ASN A 61 -23.31 -12.37 -15.87
CA ASN A 61 -23.25 -12.48 -17.34
C ASN A 61 -24.61 -12.84 -17.96
N GLU A 62 -25.32 -13.79 -17.36
CA GLU A 62 -26.56 -14.34 -17.91
C GLU A 62 -27.70 -14.32 -16.90
N PHE A 63 -28.89 -13.98 -17.39
CA PHE A 63 -30.11 -13.90 -16.62
C PHE A 63 -31.15 -14.85 -17.22
N THR A 64 -31.84 -15.59 -16.34
CA THR A 64 -32.98 -16.43 -16.74
C THR A 64 -34.17 -15.55 -17.12
N LYS A 65 -35.14 -16.11 -17.84
CA LYS A 65 -36.35 -15.36 -18.23
C LYS A 65 -37.14 -14.94 -16.99
N GLU A 66 -37.25 -15.84 -16.02
CA GLU A 66 -37.95 -15.65 -14.76
C GLU A 66 -37.32 -14.52 -13.93
N GLU A 67 -35.98 -14.46 -13.89
CA GLU A 67 -35.27 -13.35 -13.27
C GLU A 67 -35.54 -12.03 -13.98
N LEU A 68 -35.48 -11.99 -15.31
CA LEU A 68 -35.72 -10.76 -16.06
C LEU A 68 -37.14 -10.24 -15.87
N GLU A 69 -38.15 -11.11 -15.86
CA GLU A 69 -39.54 -10.72 -15.58
C GLU A 69 -39.70 -10.14 -14.17
N LYS A 70 -39.05 -10.74 -13.18
CA LYS A 70 -39.03 -10.24 -11.80
C LYS A 70 -38.31 -8.88 -11.72
N TYR A 71 -37.13 -8.78 -12.32
CA TYR A 71 -36.28 -7.59 -12.25
C TYR A 71 -36.86 -6.42 -13.03
N GLU A 72 -37.56 -6.68 -14.13
CA GLU A 72 -38.26 -5.64 -14.90
C GLU A 72 -39.35 -4.96 -14.07
N LYS A 73 -40.09 -5.71 -13.24
CA LYS A 73 -41.08 -5.14 -12.31
C LYS A 73 -40.42 -4.22 -11.27
N ILE A 74 -39.27 -4.61 -10.74
CA ILE A 74 -38.51 -3.84 -9.75
C ILE A 74 -37.99 -2.53 -10.37
N ILE A 75 -37.32 -2.63 -11.51
CA ILE A 75 -36.73 -1.47 -12.20
C ILE A 75 -37.80 -0.48 -12.65
N ASN A 76 -39.00 -0.98 -12.98
CA ASN A 76 -40.12 -0.14 -13.34
C ASN A 76 -40.92 0.44 -12.17
N SER A 77 -40.65 -0.02 -10.94
CA SER A 77 -41.33 0.45 -9.74
C SER A 77 -41.05 1.93 -9.47
N LYS A 78 -41.98 2.58 -8.75
CA LYS A 78 -41.83 3.98 -8.32
C LYS A 78 -40.61 4.17 -7.43
N GLU A 79 -40.34 3.20 -6.56
CA GLU A 79 -39.25 3.28 -5.59
C GLU A 79 -37.88 3.22 -6.27
N TYR A 80 -37.65 2.28 -7.19
CA TYR A 80 -36.37 2.18 -7.90
C TYR A 80 -36.10 3.40 -8.80
N LYS A 81 -37.15 3.88 -9.49
CA LYS A 81 -37.06 5.09 -10.33
C LYS A 81 -36.84 6.38 -9.54
N ALA A 82 -37.14 6.40 -8.25
CA ALA A 82 -36.90 7.55 -7.38
C ALA A 82 -35.44 7.69 -6.92
N ILE A 83 -34.58 6.69 -7.17
CA ILE A 83 -33.16 6.74 -6.83
C ILE A 83 -32.46 7.86 -7.62
N PRO A 84 -31.77 8.81 -6.95
CA PRO A 84 -31.08 9.92 -7.62
C PRO A 84 -30.06 9.47 -8.67
N LYS A 85 -30.12 10.07 -9.86
CA LYS A 85 -29.35 9.68 -11.06
C LYS A 85 -27.83 9.79 -10.94
N ASN A 86 -27.36 10.60 -10.00
CA ASN A 86 -25.96 10.92 -9.78
C ASN A 86 -25.32 10.04 -8.69
N LEU A 87 -25.93 8.92 -8.33
CA LEU A 87 -25.38 8.00 -7.33
C LEU A 87 -24.52 6.92 -8.00
N PRO A 88 -23.53 6.36 -7.27
CA PRO A 88 -22.70 5.29 -7.80
C PRO A 88 -23.56 4.06 -8.12
N LYS A 89 -23.12 3.28 -9.10
CA LYS A 89 -23.81 2.07 -9.54
C LYS A 89 -24.00 1.06 -8.40
N GLU A 90 -23.06 1.00 -7.46
CA GLU A 90 -23.13 0.13 -6.28
C GLU A 90 -24.34 0.47 -5.40
N TYR A 91 -24.72 1.75 -5.30
CA TYR A 91 -25.93 2.13 -4.55
C TYR A 91 -27.19 1.60 -5.25
N TYR A 92 -27.26 1.73 -6.58
CA TYR A 92 -28.34 1.14 -7.38
C TYR A 92 -28.43 -0.37 -7.20
N LEU A 93 -27.29 -1.05 -7.20
CA LEU A 93 -27.21 -2.50 -6.99
C LEU A 93 -27.68 -2.89 -5.58
N GLY A 94 -27.30 -2.14 -4.55
CA GLY A 94 -27.74 -2.39 -3.17
C GLY A 94 -29.26 -2.27 -3.01
N ARG A 95 -29.85 -1.20 -3.55
CA ARG A 95 -31.31 -1.01 -3.57
C ARG A 95 -32.00 -2.12 -4.35
N PHE A 96 -31.44 -2.50 -5.50
CA PHE A 96 -31.97 -3.60 -6.30
C PHE A 96 -31.97 -4.92 -5.51
N TYR A 97 -30.89 -5.27 -4.81
CA TYR A 97 -30.81 -6.50 -4.01
C TYR A 97 -31.85 -6.53 -2.88
N GLU A 98 -32.06 -5.41 -2.18
CA GLU A 98 -33.11 -5.30 -1.15
C GLU A 98 -34.50 -5.57 -1.73
N MET A 99 -34.82 -4.97 -2.88
CA MET A 99 -36.14 -5.07 -3.51
C MET A 99 -36.37 -6.43 -4.18
N ALA A 100 -35.31 -7.02 -4.74
CA ALA A 100 -35.39 -8.33 -5.38
C ALA A 100 -35.58 -9.43 -4.33
N GLY A 101 -34.91 -9.34 -3.19
CA GLY A 101 -34.84 -10.43 -2.22
C GLY A 101 -34.13 -11.67 -2.80
N GLY A 102 -33.75 -12.59 -1.92
CA GLY A 102 -32.97 -13.79 -2.28
C GLY A 102 -31.46 -13.55 -2.37
N PHE A 103 -30.99 -12.36 -1.98
CA PHE A 103 -29.58 -12.06 -1.73
C PHE A 103 -29.30 -12.16 -0.23
N SER A 104 -28.11 -12.62 0.13
CA SER A 104 -27.68 -12.69 1.52
C SER A 104 -27.49 -11.29 2.12
N ASP A 105 -27.64 -11.18 3.45
CA ASP A 105 -27.32 -9.94 4.16
C ASP A 105 -25.87 -9.49 3.88
N LYS A 106 -24.95 -10.46 3.73
CA LYS A 106 -23.56 -10.17 3.36
C LYS A 106 -23.45 -9.49 2.00
N GLU A 107 -24.07 -10.04 0.96
CA GLU A 107 -24.01 -9.46 -0.40
C GLU A 107 -24.59 -8.04 -0.44
N ILE A 108 -25.69 -7.81 0.27
CA ILE A 108 -26.33 -6.49 0.38
C ILE A 108 -25.40 -5.53 1.13
N GLY A 109 -24.88 -5.93 2.29
CA GLY A 109 -24.00 -5.12 3.12
C GLY A 109 -22.68 -4.77 2.43
N GLU A 110 -22.06 -5.71 1.73
CA GLU A 110 -20.85 -5.44 0.95
C GLU A 110 -21.09 -4.52 -0.23
N THR A 111 -22.25 -4.61 -0.87
CA THR A 111 -22.64 -3.69 -1.95
C THR A 111 -22.79 -2.27 -1.42
N TYR A 112 -23.43 -2.09 -0.26
CA TYR A 112 -23.53 -0.79 0.40
C TYR A 112 -22.20 -0.26 0.91
N TYR A 113 -21.30 -1.12 1.36
CA TYR A 113 -19.91 -0.73 1.64
C TYR A 113 -19.25 -0.15 0.39
N LYS A 114 -19.30 -0.84 -0.76
CA LYS A 114 -18.70 -0.34 -2.00
C LYS A 114 -19.35 0.98 -2.47
N ALA A 115 -20.67 1.11 -2.31
CA ALA A 115 -21.37 2.37 -2.58
C ALA A 115 -20.83 3.51 -1.71
N TYR A 116 -20.67 3.28 -0.40
CA TYR A 116 -20.09 4.25 0.51
C TYR A 116 -18.67 4.67 0.10
N ILE A 117 -17.83 3.70 -0.27
CA ILE A 117 -16.45 3.95 -0.72
C ILE A 117 -16.40 4.74 -2.03
N ALA A 118 -17.22 4.38 -3.02
CA ALA A 118 -17.32 5.16 -4.26
C ALA A 118 -17.72 6.61 -3.95
N GLN A 119 -18.65 6.80 -3.01
CA GLN A 119 -19.13 8.14 -2.65
C GLN A 119 -18.04 9.04 -2.04
N ILE A 120 -17.25 8.52 -1.10
CA ILE A 120 -16.19 9.32 -0.45
C ILE A 120 -15.00 9.61 -1.38
N ASN A 121 -14.72 8.73 -2.34
CA ASN A 121 -13.58 8.89 -3.26
C ASN A 121 -13.90 9.80 -4.45
N GLU A 122 -15.13 9.77 -4.95
CA GLU A 122 -15.57 10.59 -6.08
C GLU A 122 -16.22 11.91 -5.64
N ASN A 123 -16.15 12.24 -4.33
CA ASN A 123 -16.66 13.47 -3.72
C ASN A 123 -18.12 13.79 -4.11
N PHE A 124 -18.99 12.79 -4.09
CA PHE A 124 -20.41 13.00 -4.40
C PHE A 124 -21.05 13.90 -3.34
N GLU A 125 -21.63 15.03 -3.75
CA GLU A 125 -22.23 16.04 -2.86
C GLU A 125 -23.46 15.55 -2.06
N ASN A 126 -23.95 14.32 -2.29
CA ASN A 126 -25.16 13.79 -1.67
C ASN A 126 -24.91 13.17 -0.28
N THR A 127 -24.87 14.03 0.73
CA THR A 127 -24.64 13.65 2.13
C THR A 127 -25.70 12.70 2.71
N ASN A 128 -26.95 12.75 2.24
CA ASN A 128 -28.02 11.88 2.74
C ASN A 128 -27.82 10.43 2.28
N THR A 129 -27.53 10.23 1.00
CA THR A 129 -27.25 8.90 0.48
C THR A 129 -25.96 8.33 1.08
N LEU A 130 -24.93 9.15 1.29
CA LEU A 130 -23.71 8.71 1.97
C LEU A 130 -24.01 8.12 3.36
N LYS A 131 -24.83 8.82 4.15
CA LYS A 131 -25.28 8.34 5.47
C LYS A 131 -26.11 7.06 5.37
N GLU A 132 -26.98 6.96 4.38
CA GLU A 132 -27.79 5.77 4.14
C GLU A 132 -26.92 4.56 3.77
N SER A 133 -25.98 4.71 2.82
CA SER A 133 -25.03 3.66 2.43
C SER A 133 -24.23 3.17 3.64
N LEU A 134 -23.74 4.09 4.47
CA LEU A 134 -23.03 3.77 5.71
C LEU A 134 -23.92 2.96 6.67
N ALA A 135 -25.12 3.46 6.98
CA ALA A 135 -26.03 2.82 7.92
C ALA A 135 -26.51 1.44 7.44
N LYS A 136 -26.87 1.32 6.15
CA LYS A 136 -27.28 0.04 5.55
C LYS A 136 -26.13 -0.94 5.49
N GLY A 137 -24.94 -0.49 5.10
CA GLY A 137 -23.73 -1.32 5.10
C GLY A 137 -23.45 -1.91 6.47
N ILE A 138 -23.53 -1.10 7.54
CA ILE A 138 -23.37 -1.58 8.93
C ILE A 138 -24.47 -2.59 9.28
N SER A 139 -25.74 -2.21 9.13
CA SER A 139 -26.88 -3.05 9.52
C SER A 139 -26.86 -4.42 8.85
N TYR A 140 -26.60 -4.49 7.55
CA TYR A 140 -26.57 -5.75 6.81
C TYR A 140 -25.33 -6.59 7.13
N LEU A 141 -24.15 -5.97 7.25
CA LEU A 141 -22.95 -6.70 7.62
C LEU A 141 -22.99 -7.20 9.08
N GLU A 142 -23.63 -6.48 10.01
CA GLU A 142 -23.89 -6.95 11.37
C GLU A 142 -24.75 -8.22 11.38
N LYS A 143 -25.82 -8.28 10.57
CA LYS A 143 -26.68 -9.47 10.42
C LYS A 143 -25.94 -10.66 9.81
N SER A 144 -24.90 -10.41 9.03
CA SER A 144 -24.07 -11.46 8.43
C SER A 144 -23.06 -12.09 9.41
N LEU A 145 -23.05 -11.68 10.69
CA LEU A 145 -22.20 -12.27 11.72
C LEU A 145 -22.89 -13.45 12.44
N PRO A 146 -22.14 -14.50 12.84
CA PRO A 146 -20.72 -14.71 12.57
C PRO A 146 -20.47 -15.07 11.11
N MET A 147 -19.31 -14.68 10.58
CA MET A 147 -18.93 -15.00 9.21
C MET A 147 -18.85 -16.52 9.03
N GLU A 148 -19.46 -17.03 7.95
CA GLU A 148 -19.44 -18.46 7.62
C GLU A 148 -18.00 -18.99 7.49
N ASN A 149 -17.12 -18.17 6.91
CA ASN A 149 -15.72 -18.49 6.73
C ASN A 149 -14.86 -17.88 7.87
N LYS A 150 -14.35 -18.72 8.77
CA LYS A 150 -13.46 -18.32 9.86
C LYS A 150 -12.13 -17.70 9.40
N THR A 151 -11.72 -17.92 8.15
CA THR A 151 -10.55 -17.30 7.53
C THR A 151 -10.85 -15.94 6.91
N GLU A 152 -12.11 -15.51 6.90
CA GLU A 152 -12.49 -14.18 6.48
C GLU A 152 -12.29 -13.17 7.61
N PHE A 153 -11.85 -11.97 7.27
CA PHE A 153 -11.60 -10.91 8.24
C PHE A 153 -12.60 -9.77 8.00
N PRO A 154 -13.33 -9.29 9.02
CA PRO A 154 -14.48 -8.40 8.84
C PRO A 154 -14.07 -6.93 8.63
N TRP A 155 -13.08 -6.67 7.78
CA TRP A 155 -12.51 -5.32 7.58
C TRP A 155 -13.53 -4.31 7.06
N LYS A 156 -14.44 -4.72 6.15
CA LYS A 156 -15.48 -3.82 5.60
C LYS A 156 -16.37 -3.26 6.71
N LEU A 157 -16.90 -4.12 7.58
CA LEU A 157 -17.71 -3.69 8.72
C LEU A 157 -16.89 -2.86 9.71
N ALA A 158 -15.65 -3.26 9.98
CA ALA A 158 -14.76 -2.49 10.85
C ALA A 158 -14.52 -1.07 10.31
N TYR A 159 -14.27 -0.92 9.01
CA TYR A 159 -14.10 0.38 8.35
C TYR A 159 -15.37 1.24 8.34
N LEU A 160 -16.54 0.62 8.22
CA LEU A 160 -17.80 1.35 8.38
C LEU A 160 -17.98 1.83 9.83
N TYR A 161 -17.65 1.01 10.83
CA TYR A 161 -17.66 1.48 12.23
C TYR A 161 -16.67 2.64 12.46
N ILE A 162 -15.45 2.56 11.92
CA ILE A 162 -14.50 3.68 11.97
C ILE A 162 -15.11 4.93 11.35
N SER A 163 -15.68 4.81 10.15
CA SER A 163 -16.32 5.91 9.42
C SER A 163 -17.51 6.50 10.19
N ASN A 164 -18.22 5.67 10.96
CA ASN A 164 -19.33 6.05 11.83
C ASN A 164 -18.88 6.48 13.24
N LYS A 165 -17.57 6.58 13.49
CA LYS A 165 -16.95 6.91 14.80
C LYS A 165 -17.28 5.93 15.93
N GLU A 166 -17.66 4.70 15.59
CA GLU A 166 -17.91 3.60 16.53
C GLU A 166 -16.61 2.80 16.77
N PHE A 167 -15.55 3.48 17.23
CA PHE A 167 -14.22 2.90 17.37
C PHE A 167 -14.18 1.67 18.29
N ASP A 168 -14.97 1.67 19.37
CA ASP A 168 -15.06 0.54 20.30
C ASP A 168 -15.65 -0.71 19.63
N LYS A 169 -16.66 -0.54 18.77
CA LYS A 169 -17.22 -1.66 17.99
C LYS A 169 -16.21 -2.19 16.99
N ALA A 170 -15.47 -1.30 16.31
CA ALA A 170 -14.41 -1.70 15.38
C ALA A 170 -13.31 -2.50 16.09
N ASN A 171 -12.82 -1.98 17.22
CA ASN A 171 -11.83 -2.63 18.07
C ASN A 171 -12.30 -4.01 18.52
N ALA A 172 -13.50 -4.09 19.12
CA ALA A 172 -14.06 -5.36 19.60
C ALA A 172 -14.25 -6.38 18.45
N LEU A 173 -14.68 -5.92 17.28
CA LEU A 173 -14.86 -6.77 16.09
C LEU A 173 -13.54 -7.36 15.58
N VAL A 174 -12.47 -6.57 15.58
CA VAL A 174 -11.15 -6.96 15.07
C VAL A 174 -10.37 -7.79 16.09
N GLU A 175 -10.39 -7.42 17.37
CA GLU A 175 -9.57 -8.06 18.40
C GLU A 175 -10.10 -9.42 18.87
N LYS A 176 -11.41 -9.67 18.67
CA LYS A 176 -12.04 -10.98 18.92
C LYS A 176 -11.66 -12.04 17.88
N GLN A 177 -11.06 -11.65 16.75
CA GLN A 177 -10.68 -12.61 15.71
C GLN A 177 -9.54 -13.52 16.19
N ASP A 178 -9.51 -14.75 15.67
CA ASP A 178 -8.46 -15.71 16.01
C ASP A 178 -7.08 -15.18 15.57
N LYS A 179 -6.24 -14.83 16.54
CA LYS A 179 -4.90 -14.30 16.32
C LYS A 179 -3.95 -15.35 15.71
N ASN A 180 -4.26 -16.64 15.79
CA ASN A 180 -3.49 -17.65 15.07
C ASN A 180 -3.64 -17.50 13.55
N VAL A 181 -4.80 -17.01 13.11
CA VAL A 181 -5.15 -16.84 11.68
C VAL A 181 -4.93 -15.40 11.23
N HIS A 182 -5.36 -14.41 12.01
CA HIS A 182 -5.56 -13.04 11.54
C HIS A 182 -4.59 -12.00 12.10
N LEU A 183 -3.57 -12.39 12.87
CA LEU A 183 -2.66 -11.45 13.54
C LEU A 183 -2.06 -10.39 12.60
N GLU A 184 -1.59 -10.79 11.42
CA GLU A 184 -1.07 -9.85 10.40
C GLU A 184 -2.15 -8.89 9.91
N ARG A 185 -3.39 -9.36 9.73
CA ARG A 185 -4.52 -8.52 9.30
C ARG A 185 -4.92 -7.52 10.38
N ILE A 186 -4.87 -7.93 11.65
CA ILE A 186 -5.11 -7.04 12.79
C ILE A 186 -4.03 -5.95 12.85
N ALA A 187 -2.74 -6.31 12.71
CA ALA A 187 -1.64 -5.35 12.67
C ALA A 187 -1.80 -4.37 11.49
N ASN A 188 -2.12 -4.88 10.30
CA ASN A 188 -2.34 -4.07 9.10
C ASN A 188 -3.52 -3.12 9.26
N PHE A 189 -4.64 -3.58 9.84
CA PHE A 189 -5.82 -2.74 10.08
C PHE A 189 -5.46 -1.52 10.91
N TYR A 190 -4.84 -1.71 12.08
CA TYR A 190 -4.46 -0.58 12.93
C TYR A 190 -3.38 0.30 12.30
N TYR A 191 -2.43 -0.28 11.56
CA TYR A 191 -1.44 0.49 10.83
C TYR A 191 -2.08 1.40 9.78
N THR A 192 -3.07 0.91 9.03
CA THR A 192 -3.83 1.72 8.08
C THR A 192 -4.61 2.85 8.77
N LEU A 193 -5.25 2.59 9.91
CA LEU A 193 -5.97 3.63 10.68
C LEU A 193 -5.04 4.69 11.30
N SER A 194 -3.77 4.36 11.50
CA SER A 194 -2.78 5.25 12.13
C SER A 194 -2.41 6.48 11.28
N ASP A 195 -2.76 6.44 9.98
CA ASP A 195 -2.48 7.47 8.97
C ASP A 195 -0.98 7.79 8.82
N ILE A 196 -0.10 6.80 9.05
CA ILE A 196 1.35 6.94 8.87
C ILE A 196 1.76 6.76 7.39
N GLU A 197 1.05 5.92 6.61
CA GLU A 197 1.42 5.57 5.21
C GLU A 197 1.39 6.75 4.22
N LYS A 198 0.94 7.94 4.61
CA LYS A 198 0.91 9.12 3.74
C LYS A 198 2.28 9.57 3.23
N SER A 199 3.40 9.15 3.82
CA SER A 199 4.71 9.76 3.52
C SER A 199 5.58 9.07 2.48
N GLN A 200 5.32 7.83 2.00
CA GLN A 200 6.36 7.16 1.17
C GLN A 200 5.90 6.26 0.00
N ILE A 201 4.63 5.87 -0.14
CA ILE A 201 4.23 4.92 -1.21
C ILE A 201 2.95 5.38 -1.93
N ASN A 202 2.94 6.62 -2.43
CA ASN A 202 1.89 7.06 -3.35
C ASN A 202 2.39 6.94 -4.80
N TYR A 203 2.67 5.71 -5.24
CA TYR A 203 3.23 5.42 -6.57
C TYR A 203 2.24 5.71 -7.71
N TYR A 204 0.97 6.04 -7.40
CA TYR A 204 -0.10 6.25 -8.38
C TYR A 204 -0.94 7.52 -8.16
N GLY A 205 -0.65 8.34 -7.16
CA GLY A 205 -1.28 9.67 -6.99
C GLY A 205 -2.79 9.69 -6.72
N TYR A 206 -3.44 8.53 -6.55
CA TYR A 206 -4.85 8.43 -6.16
C TYR A 206 -4.95 8.02 -4.69
N ASP A 207 -5.47 8.93 -3.87
CA ASP A 207 -5.83 8.70 -2.46
C ASP A 207 -7.12 7.86 -2.38
N TYR A 208 -7.10 6.60 -2.84
CA TYR A 208 -8.25 5.71 -2.68
C TYR A 208 -8.45 5.39 -1.20
N MET A 209 -9.55 5.85 -0.64
CA MET A 209 -9.90 5.70 0.77
C MET A 209 -10.82 4.51 0.98
N ASP A 210 -10.40 3.55 1.79
CA ASP A 210 -11.24 2.42 2.22
C ASP A 210 -12.20 2.79 3.38
N PHE A 211 -12.11 4.02 3.90
CA PHE A 211 -12.97 4.56 4.95
C PHE A 211 -12.78 6.08 5.03
N ASN A 212 -13.69 6.78 5.71
CA ASN A 212 -13.51 8.21 5.93
C ASN A 212 -12.42 8.49 6.98
N LYS A 213 -11.19 8.75 6.52
CA LYS A 213 -10.01 9.05 7.37
C LYS A 213 -10.11 10.39 8.12
N GLU A 214 -10.92 11.33 7.64
CA GLU A 214 -11.12 12.63 8.28
C GLU A 214 -11.93 12.52 9.57
N SER A 215 -12.60 11.39 9.78
CA SER A 215 -13.38 11.12 10.99
C SER A 215 -12.53 10.89 12.25
N ILE A 216 -11.22 10.61 12.09
CA ILE A 216 -10.33 10.19 13.18
C ILE A 216 -9.47 11.36 13.67
N ASP A 217 -9.65 11.74 14.93
CA ASP A 217 -8.86 12.80 15.56
C ASP A 217 -7.42 12.35 15.89
N LYS A 218 -6.56 13.32 16.26
CA LYS A 218 -5.13 13.08 16.56
C LYS A 218 -4.90 12.14 17.74
N LYS A 219 -5.75 12.18 18.77
CA LYS A 219 -5.64 11.32 19.96
C LYS A 219 -5.95 9.87 19.55
N THR A 220 -7.06 9.67 18.85
CA THR A 220 -7.47 8.35 18.36
C THR A 220 -6.44 7.76 17.38
N LYS A 221 -5.85 8.58 16.49
CA LYS A 221 -4.72 8.14 15.64
C LYS A 221 -3.54 7.65 16.47
N LYS A 222 -3.20 8.31 17.58
CA LYS A 222 -2.12 7.87 18.48
C LYS A 222 -2.43 6.51 19.10
N GLU A 223 -3.65 6.30 19.58
CA GLU A 223 -4.09 5.01 20.13
C GLU A 223 -3.98 3.89 19.07
N PHE A 224 -4.37 4.16 17.82
CA PHE A 224 -4.20 3.21 16.72
C PHE A 224 -2.72 2.92 16.39
N ARG A 225 -1.81 3.89 16.54
CA ARG A 225 -0.36 3.65 16.41
C ARG A 225 0.15 2.71 17.49
N GLU A 226 -0.28 2.90 18.73
CA GLU A 226 0.10 2.05 19.85
C GLU A 226 -0.40 0.61 19.64
N LYS A 227 -1.64 0.44 19.16
CA LYS A 227 -2.18 -0.88 18.79
C LYS A 227 -1.46 -1.50 17.60
N ALA A 228 -1.20 -0.73 16.54
CA ALA A 228 -0.46 -1.20 15.37
C ALA A 228 0.94 -1.68 15.76
N LEU A 229 1.64 -0.92 16.62
CA LEU A 229 2.93 -1.30 17.17
C LEU A 229 2.86 -2.61 17.97
N TYR A 230 1.91 -2.71 18.89
CA TYR A 230 1.70 -3.91 19.70
C TYR A 230 1.49 -5.16 18.83
N TYR A 231 0.55 -5.10 17.89
CA TYR A 231 0.24 -6.27 17.06
C TYR A 231 1.34 -6.61 16.05
N LEU A 232 2.01 -5.60 15.50
CA LEU A 232 3.14 -5.83 14.60
C LEU A 232 4.28 -6.54 15.34
N GLN A 233 4.61 -6.12 16.57
CA GLN A 233 5.59 -6.81 17.42
C GLN A 233 5.20 -8.28 17.67
N ASP A 234 3.92 -8.57 17.88
CA ASP A 234 3.41 -9.95 18.02
C ASP A 234 3.57 -10.76 16.71
N VAL A 235 3.31 -10.17 15.54
CA VAL A 235 3.57 -10.81 14.22
C VAL A 235 5.03 -11.24 14.11
N ILE A 236 5.93 -10.30 14.41
CA ILE A 236 7.37 -10.51 14.34
C ILE A 236 7.82 -11.62 15.31
N LYS A 237 7.29 -11.60 16.53
CA LYS A 237 7.59 -12.62 17.55
C LYS A 237 7.15 -14.00 17.08
N LYS A 238 5.95 -14.11 16.49
CA LYS A 238 5.45 -15.35 15.86
C LYS A 238 6.38 -15.83 14.75
N ASN A 239 6.96 -14.91 13.98
CA ASN A 239 7.94 -15.17 12.93
C ASN A 239 9.39 -15.32 13.44
N LYS A 240 9.58 -15.61 14.74
CA LYS A 240 10.88 -15.82 15.38
C LYS A 240 11.85 -14.63 15.23
N GLY A 241 11.32 -13.41 15.20
CA GLY A 241 12.11 -12.19 15.05
C GLY A 241 12.61 -11.96 13.63
N ARG A 242 12.09 -12.67 12.63
CA ARG A 242 12.29 -12.32 11.21
C ARG A 242 11.25 -11.30 10.78
N TYR A 243 11.71 -10.29 10.05
CA TYR A 243 10.88 -9.23 9.49
C TYR A 243 11.08 -9.28 7.97
N SER A 244 9.99 -9.11 7.22
CA SER A 244 10.09 -8.58 5.86
C SER A 244 10.54 -7.11 5.90
N GLU A 245 11.07 -6.60 4.78
CA GLU A 245 11.37 -5.18 4.60
C GLU A 245 10.19 -4.29 5.02
N LYS A 246 8.98 -4.66 4.57
CA LYS A 246 7.75 -3.93 4.87
C LYS A 246 7.45 -3.89 6.37
N GLU A 247 7.58 -5.00 7.08
CA GLU A 247 7.35 -5.04 8.53
C GLU A 247 8.41 -4.26 9.30
N LEU A 248 9.67 -4.32 8.87
CA LEU A 248 10.77 -3.58 9.47
C LEU A 248 10.51 -2.07 9.42
N PHE A 249 10.21 -1.53 8.23
CA PHE A 249 10.03 -0.09 8.07
C PHE A 249 8.71 0.41 8.66
N ARG A 250 7.64 -0.38 8.63
CA ARG A 250 6.41 -0.05 9.37
C ARG A 250 6.66 0.07 10.87
N LEU A 251 7.51 -0.80 11.44
CA LEU A 251 7.87 -0.73 12.84
C LEU A 251 8.68 0.54 13.16
N VAL A 252 9.62 0.90 12.29
CA VAL A 252 10.41 2.13 12.38
C VAL A 252 9.50 3.36 12.33
N ASP A 253 8.59 3.40 11.37
CA ASP A 253 7.63 4.48 11.18
C ASP A 253 6.71 4.65 12.39
N LEU A 254 6.26 3.54 12.99
CA LEU A 254 5.48 3.55 14.22
C LEU A 254 6.29 4.14 15.38
N TYR A 255 7.52 3.68 15.61
CA TYR A 255 8.38 4.22 16.66
C TYR A 255 8.69 5.70 16.46
N LYS A 256 9.00 6.12 15.23
CA LYS A 256 9.22 7.52 14.86
C LYS A 256 7.98 8.36 15.16
N SER A 257 6.81 7.89 14.75
CA SER A 257 5.52 8.58 14.96
C SER A 257 5.11 8.72 16.43
N LEU A 258 5.61 7.82 17.29
CA LEU A 258 5.41 7.81 18.74
C LEU A 258 6.55 8.50 19.51
N GLY A 259 7.57 9.01 18.82
CA GLY A 259 8.70 9.71 19.43
C GLY A 259 9.71 8.80 20.14
N ASN A 260 9.77 7.51 19.79
CA ASN A 260 10.66 6.53 20.41
C ASN A 260 11.86 6.19 19.50
N GLU A 261 12.75 7.16 19.30
CA GLU A 261 13.91 7.00 18.41
C GLU A 261 14.88 5.92 18.89
N LYS A 262 15.03 5.73 20.21
CA LYS A 262 15.89 4.68 20.77
C LYS A 262 15.48 3.28 20.33
N ALA A 263 14.17 3.01 20.22
CA ALA A 263 13.69 1.72 19.76
C ALA A 263 13.99 1.45 18.28
N ILE A 264 14.14 2.51 17.46
CA ILE A 264 14.54 2.39 16.05
C ILE A 264 15.96 1.83 15.98
N ASP A 265 16.89 2.37 16.78
CA ASP A 265 18.26 1.88 16.86
C ASP A 265 18.31 0.39 17.25
N GLU A 266 17.49 -0.03 18.22
CA GLU A 266 17.41 -1.42 18.66
C GLU A 266 16.90 -2.36 17.56
N VAL A 267 15.86 -1.94 16.82
CA VAL A 267 15.32 -2.69 15.68
C VAL A 267 16.37 -2.84 14.59
N PHE A 268 17.01 -1.74 14.20
CA PHE A 268 18.05 -1.70 13.19
C PHE A 268 19.32 -2.48 13.58
N SER A 269 19.66 -2.56 14.86
CA SER A 269 20.78 -3.38 15.32
C SER A 269 20.59 -4.88 15.06
N LYS A 270 19.34 -5.33 14.98
CA LYS A 270 18.94 -6.73 14.76
C LYS A 270 18.54 -7.03 13.31
N ALA A 271 18.46 -6.01 12.46
CA ALA A 271 18.03 -6.16 11.08
C ALA A 271 19.06 -6.93 10.24
N PRO A 272 18.62 -7.86 9.37
CA PRO A 272 19.49 -8.55 8.42
C PRO A 272 20.24 -7.57 7.51
N SER A 273 21.41 -7.99 7.04
CA SER A 273 22.31 -7.15 6.24
C SER A 273 21.76 -6.77 4.87
N GLU A 274 20.77 -7.51 4.35
CA GLU A 274 20.06 -7.18 3.12
C GLU A 274 19.31 -5.83 3.19
N TYR A 275 18.99 -5.34 4.40
CA TYR A 275 18.31 -4.05 4.60
C TYR A 275 19.26 -2.90 4.95
N TRP A 276 20.56 -3.14 5.09
CA TRP A 276 21.49 -2.11 5.55
C TRP A 276 21.58 -0.92 4.60
N SER A 277 21.43 -1.10 3.29
CA SER A 277 21.38 0.03 2.33
C SER A 277 20.19 0.96 2.62
N LEU A 278 19.00 0.39 2.86
CA LEU A 278 17.79 1.13 3.20
C LEU A 278 17.92 1.83 4.56
N MET A 279 18.59 1.20 5.52
CA MET A 279 18.86 1.80 6.82
C MET A 279 19.83 2.98 6.72
N VAL A 280 20.82 2.92 5.83
CA VAL A 280 21.69 4.07 5.53
C VAL A 280 20.86 5.21 4.96
N SER A 281 20.04 4.96 3.93
CA SER A 281 19.14 5.98 3.36
C SER A 281 18.19 6.57 4.40
N TYR A 282 17.63 5.75 5.30
CA TYR A 282 16.79 6.22 6.40
C TYR A 282 17.52 7.24 7.29
N TYR A 283 18.75 6.95 7.71
CA TYR A 283 19.50 7.87 8.56
C TYR A 283 20.03 9.11 7.82
N LEU A 284 20.22 9.02 6.51
CA LEU A 284 20.47 10.18 5.67
C LEU A 284 19.21 11.05 5.49
N ASP A 285 18.02 10.52 5.76
CA ASP A 285 16.72 11.12 5.41
C ASP A 285 16.55 11.30 3.89
N GLU A 286 17.07 10.35 3.12
CA GLU A 286 17.07 10.38 1.66
C GLU A 286 16.12 9.32 1.07
N PRO A 287 15.37 9.64 0.00
CA PRO A 287 14.66 8.63 -0.76
C PRO A 287 15.63 7.62 -1.36
N VAL A 288 15.18 6.38 -1.46
CA VAL A 288 15.91 5.32 -2.16
C VAL A 288 16.11 5.75 -3.62
N ARG A 289 17.37 5.84 -4.07
CA ARG A 289 17.80 6.29 -5.42
C ARG A 289 17.66 7.80 -5.71
N SER A 290 17.69 8.65 -4.69
CA SER A 290 17.86 10.11 -4.86
C SER A 290 18.97 10.62 -3.95
N ILE A 291 20.22 10.32 -4.29
CA ILE A 291 21.35 10.55 -3.39
C ILE A 291 21.62 12.04 -3.23
N GLY A 292 21.72 12.48 -1.98
CA GLY A 292 21.92 13.89 -1.63
C GLY A 292 20.67 14.77 -1.85
N ASP A 293 19.50 14.16 -2.02
CA ASP A 293 18.21 14.82 -1.93
C ASP A 293 17.45 14.27 -0.70
N VAL A 294 16.88 15.14 0.12
CA VAL A 294 16.22 14.79 1.40
C VAL A 294 14.71 14.98 1.33
N TYR A 295 13.96 14.29 2.19
CA TYR A 295 12.50 14.45 2.23
C TYR A 295 12.05 15.87 2.61
N ASP A 296 12.72 16.50 3.58
CA ASP A 296 12.42 17.86 4.04
C ASP A 296 13.72 18.62 4.34
N GLU A 297 14.06 19.60 3.50
CA GLU A 297 15.26 20.42 3.69
C GLU A 297 15.23 21.28 4.98
N LYS A 298 14.06 21.47 5.57
CA LYS A 298 13.89 22.19 6.85
C LYS A 298 14.09 21.28 8.05
N LYS A 299 14.15 19.97 7.87
CA LYS A 299 14.29 18.97 8.93
C LYS A 299 15.36 17.93 8.60
N LEU A 300 16.60 18.41 8.51
CA LEU A 300 17.75 17.58 8.14
C LEU A 300 18.12 16.55 9.21
N ALA A 301 18.72 15.45 8.75
CA ALA A 301 19.38 14.48 9.61
C ALA A 301 20.45 15.15 10.49
N THR A 302 20.46 14.78 11.78
CA THR A 302 21.45 15.27 12.75
C THR A 302 22.83 14.67 12.49
N GLU A 303 23.88 15.26 13.08
CA GLU A 303 25.23 14.68 13.01
C GLU A 303 25.28 13.24 13.56
N ASP A 304 24.49 12.92 14.59
CA ASP A 304 24.38 11.56 15.13
C ASP A 304 23.77 10.59 14.11
N ASN A 305 22.69 11.01 13.42
CA ASN A 305 22.09 10.23 12.33
C ASN A 305 23.12 9.99 11.21
N LEU A 306 23.88 11.01 10.81
CA LEU A 306 24.91 10.85 9.78
C LEU A 306 26.04 9.90 10.22
N LYS A 307 26.43 9.92 11.51
CA LYS A 307 27.39 8.94 12.06
C LYS A 307 26.84 7.52 12.04
N LYS A 308 25.55 7.34 12.34
CA LYS A 308 24.86 6.04 12.23
C LYS A 308 24.80 5.56 10.78
N ALA A 309 24.44 6.44 9.84
CA ALA A 309 24.46 6.16 8.40
C ALA A 309 25.86 5.67 7.96
N LEU A 310 26.92 6.40 8.32
CA LEU A 310 28.30 6.02 8.01
C LEU A 310 28.66 4.65 8.62
N SER A 311 28.29 4.38 9.86
CA SER A 311 28.57 3.10 10.52
C SER A 311 27.93 1.91 9.78
N TYR A 312 26.68 2.04 9.33
CA TYR A 312 26.03 1.00 8.54
C TYR A 312 26.60 0.89 7.12
N ALA A 313 26.95 2.01 6.49
CA ALA A 313 27.60 2.01 5.18
C ALA A 313 28.97 1.30 5.23
N ASP A 314 29.75 1.51 6.30
CA ASP A 314 31.02 0.80 6.53
C ASP A 314 30.82 -0.71 6.66
N LYS A 315 29.81 -1.14 7.43
CA LYS A 315 29.48 -2.57 7.57
C LYS A 315 29.06 -3.18 6.23
N LEU A 316 28.24 -2.45 5.47
CA LEU A 316 27.75 -2.87 4.15
C LEU A 316 28.91 -3.06 3.17
N VAL A 317 29.78 -2.06 3.01
CA VAL A 317 30.97 -2.16 2.14
C VAL A 317 31.84 -3.35 2.55
N LYS A 318 32.15 -3.49 3.85
CA LYS A 318 32.99 -4.59 4.36
C LYS A 318 32.39 -5.96 4.09
N MET A 319 31.06 -6.10 4.18
CA MET A 319 30.38 -7.36 3.89
C MET A 319 30.43 -7.69 2.41
N ILE A 320 30.08 -6.73 1.55
CA ILE A 320 30.02 -6.94 0.10
C ILE A 320 31.42 -7.24 -0.46
N SER A 321 32.46 -6.53 -0.01
CA SER A 321 33.84 -6.79 -0.45
C SER A 321 34.37 -8.19 -0.11
N LYS A 322 33.78 -8.88 0.88
CA LYS A 322 34.16 -10.26 1.22
C LYS A 322 33.44 -11.31 0.36
N ASN A 323 32.41 -10.91 -0.37
CA ASN A 323 31.62 -11.80 -1.21
C ASN A 323 32.12 -11.68 -2.65
N ASN A 324 32.94 -12.66 -3.09
CA ASN A 324 33.51 -12.69 -4.45
C ASN A 324 32.46 -12.79 -5.57
N ASN A 325 31.20 -13.10 -5.23
CA ASN A 325 30.07 -13.17 -6.16
C ASN A 325 29.08 -12.02 -5.97
N ALA A 326 29.44 -10.98 -5.21
CA ALA A 326 28.55 -9.85 -4.99
C ALA A 326 28.19 -9.14 -6.31
N ASP A 327 26.92 -8.77 -6.43
CA ASP A 327 26.45 -7.94 -7.52
C ASP A 327 27.20 -6.60 -7.50
N LYS A 328 27.85 -6.30 -8.62
CA LYS A 328 28.61 -5.07 -8.84
C LYS A 328 27.76 -3.83 -8.63
N ILE A 329 26.46 -3.92 -8.93
CA ILE A 329 25.48 -2.86 -8.68
C ILE A 329 25.34 -2.57 -7.18
N GLN A 330 25.21 -3.61 -6.35
CA GLN A 330 25.08 -3.46 -4.90
C GLN A 330 26.36 -2.92 -4.27
N TYR A 331 27.53 -3.34 -4.78
CA TYR A 331 28.81 -2.79 -4.35
C TYR A 331 28.90 -1.29 -4.64
N ASN A 332 28.59 -0.87 -5.88
CA ASN A 332 28.63 0.55 -6.26
C ASN A 332 27.66 1.39 -5.41
N LEU A 333 26.44 0.91 -5.17
CA LEU A 333 25.49 1.58 -4.27
C LEU A 333 26.07 1.74 -2.86
N SER A 334 26.70 0.70 -2.30
CA SER A 334 27.29 0.79 -0.95
C SER A 334 28.41 1.82 -0.87
N ILE A 335 29.21 1.96 -1.92
CA ILE A 335 30.28 2.96 -2.01
C ILE A 335 29.69 4.37 -2.13
N ILE A 336 28.66 4.57 -2.96
CA ILE A 336 27.96 5.85 -3.11
C ILE A 336 27.35 6.30 -1.79
N LEU A 337 26.60 5.43 -1.12
CA LEU A 337 25.97 5.71 0.18
C LEU A 337 27.02 6.07 1.26
N LYS A 338 28.15 5.36 1.28
CA LYS A 338 29.24 5.68 2.20
C LYS A 338 29.85 7.05 1.92
N ALA A 339 30.18 7.33 0.65
CA ALA A 339 30.76 8.60 0.25
C ALA A 339 29.81 9.78 0.53
N GLU A 340 28.50 9.58 0.38
CA GLU A 340 27.49 10.58 0.74
C GLU A 340 27.47 10.87 2.25
N ALA A 341 27.49 9.83 3.10
CA ALA A 341 27.57 10.01 4.55
C ALA A 341 28.87 10.72 4.97
N GLU A 342 30.00 10.38 4.36
CA GLU A 342 31.29 11.07 4.58
C GLU A 342 31.21 12.55 4.15
N ARG A 343 30.66 12.83 2.96
CA ARG A 343 30.47 14.20 2.46
C ARG A 343 29.62 15.04 3.41
N ARG A 344 28.46 14.52 3.83
CA ARG A 344 27.55 15.25 4.74
C ARG A 344 28.13 15.48 6.14
N LEU A 345 29.10 14.66 6.54
CA LEU A 345 29.90 14.88 7.75
C LEU A 345 31.09 15.83 7.54
N GLY A 346 31.27 16.40 6.34
CA GLY A 346 32.40 17.27 5.99
C GLY A 346 33.73 16.54 5.77
N LYS A 347 33.72 15.20 5.70
CA LYS A 347 34.90 14.34 5.50
C LYS A 347 35.22 14.17 4.01
N PHE A 348 35.54 15.28 3.34
CA PHE A 348 35.64 15.33 1.88
C PHE A 348 36.80 14.51 1.31
N GLU A 349 37.93 14.44 2.03
CA GLU A 349 39.09 13.65 1.60
C GLU A 349 38.77 12.16 1.63
N GLU A 350 38.11 11.70 2.70
CA GLU A 350 37.60 10.34 2.84
C GLU A 350 36.53 10.04 1.81
N ALA A 351 35.56 10.93 1.62
CA ALA A 351 34.50 10.79 0.62
C ALA A 351 35.08 10.63 -0.79
N SER A 352 36.07 11.46 -1.15
CA SER A 352 36.77 11.39 -2.43
C SER A 352 37.49 10.04 -2.61
N LYS A 353 38.21 9.59 -1.58
CA LYS A 353 38.92 8.30 -1.56
C LYS A 353 37.96 7.10 -1.60
N THR A 354 36.78 7.21 -0.99
CA THR A 354 35.76 6.18 -1.03
C THR A 354 35.17 6.10 -2.43
N LEU A 355 34.77 7.24 -3.00
CA LEU A 355 34.14 7.31 -4.33
C LEU A 355 35.10 6.87 -5.44
N SER A 356 36.41 7.08 -5.29
CA SER A 356 37.42 6.63 -6.26
C SER A 356 37.56 5.10 -6.39
N LYS A 357 36.89 4.32 -5.52
CA LYS A 357 36.84 2.84 -5.63
C LYS A 357 35.90 2.35 -6.73
N ILE A 358 35.03 3.22 -7.23
CA ILE A 358 34.16 2.94 -8.37
C ILE A 358 34.92 3.29 -9.65
N ASN A 359 34.96 2.35 -10.61
CA ASN A 359 35.40 2.66 -11.96
C ASN A 359 34.23 3.31 -12.73
N LEU A 360 34.49 4.40 -13.45
CA LEU A 360 33.46 5.14 -14.19
C LEU A 360 32.69 4.24 -15.18
N ALA A 361 33.39 3.28 -15.81
CA ALA A 361 32.78 2.32 -16.72
C ALA A 361 31.72 1.43 -16.04
N ASP A 362 31.77 1.31 -14.72
CA ASP A 362 30.89 0.43 -13.94
C ASP A 362 29.58 1.10 -13.51
N VAL A 363 29.53 2.43 -13.61
CA VAL A 363 28.34 3.23 -13.26
C VAL A 363 27.75 3.95 -14.47
N LYS A 364 28.52 4.09 -15.56
CA LYS A 364 28.04 4.68 -16.80
C LYS A 364 26.82 3.91 -17.32
N ASP A 365 25.80 4.64 -17.75
CA ASP A 365 24.53 4.10 -18.28
C ASP A 365 23.78 3.17 -17.30
N THR A 366 24.12 3.24 -16.00
CA THR A 366 23.36 2.60 -14.93
C THR A 366 22.48 3.62 -14.22
N LEU A 367 21.56 3.13 -13.39
CA LEU A 367 20.68 3.98 -12.59
C LEU A 367 21.41 4.88 -11.57
N TYR A 368 22.73 4.70 -11.38
CA TYR A 368 23.55 5.49 -10.45
C TYR A 368 24.51 6.47 -11.14
N ASP A 369 24.48 6.57 -12.48
CA ASP A 369 25.37 7.48 -13.21
C ASP A 369 25.18 8.94 -12.77
N TYR A 370 23.92 9.35 -12.62
CA TYR A 370 23.54 10.68 -12.16
C TYR A 370 24.02 10.95 -10.73
N ASP A 371 23.67 10.06 -9.79
CA ASP A 371 24.05 10.16 -8.38
C ASP A 371 25.58 10.25 -8.23
N PHE A 372 26.32 9.40 -8.94
CA PHE A 372 27.79 9.39 -8.90
C PHE A 372 28.38 10.73 -9.37
N LYS A 373 27.89 11.27 -10.49
CA LYS A 373 28.38 12.54 -11.05
C LYS A 373 28.12 13.71 -10.11
N ILE A 374 26.90 13.81 -9.57
CA ILE A 374 26.53 14.87 -8.64
C ILE A 374 27.33 14.77 -7.34
N LEU A 375 27.44 13.56 -6.79
CA LEU A 375 28.19 13.34 -5.57
C LEU A 375 29.66 13.74 -5.74
N LYS A 376 30.28 13.34 -6.85
CA LYS A 376 31.66 13.73 -7.18
C LYS A 376 31.83 15.24 -7.28
N GLU A 377 30.91 15.93 -7.94
CA GLU A 377 30.93 17.38 -8.06
C GLU A 377 30.82 18.07 -6.70
N ARG A 378 29.86 17.65 -5.86
CA ARG A 378 29.64 18.21 -4.52
C ARG A 378 30.85 17.97 -3.61
N ILE A 379 31.44 16.78 -3.64
CA ILE A 379 32.67 16.48 -2.88
C ILE A 379 33.81 17.41 -3.30
N ASN A 380 34.03 17.60 -4.61
CA ASN A 380 35.08 18.50 -5.12
C ASN A 380 34.87 19.95 -4.71
N LYS A 381 33.60 20.39 -4.65
CA LYS A 381 33.22 21.74 -4.19
C LYS A 381 33.22 21.89 -2.68
N LYS A 382 33.52 20.83 -1.91
CA LYS A 382 33.37 20.79 -0.45
C LYS A 382 31.98 21.21 0.02
N ASP A 383 30.97 20.80 -0.75
CA ASP A 383 29.58 21.16 -0.53
C ASP A 383 28.91 20.10 0.37
N ILE A 384 28.39 20.51 1.52
CA ILE A 384 27.59 19.66 2.42
C ILE A 384 26.07 19.80 2.19
N SER A 385 25.65 20.71 1.32
CA SER A 385 24.24 20.99 1.09
C SER A 385 23.50 19.77 0.52
N VAL A 386 22.20 19.77 0.75
CA VAL A 386 21.24 18.82 0.19
C VAL A 386 20.13 19.60 -0.49
N ARG A 387 19.38 18.96 -1.37
CA ARG A 387 18.17 19.54 -1.96
C ARG A 387 16.96 18.84 -1.41
N GLN A 388 15.84 19.54 -1.31
CA GLN A 388 14.58 18.84 -1.08
C GLN A 388 14.23 17.96 -2.29
N TYR A 389 13.90 16.70 -2.03
CA TYR A 389 13.38 15.78 -3.02
C TYR A 389 11.99 16.24 -3.46
N ILE A 390 11.85 16.46 -4.77
CA ILE A 390 10.57 16.75 -5.41
C ILE A 390 10.27 15.55 -6.29
N PRO A 391 9.29 14.70 -5.95
CA PRO A 391 8.92 13.57 -6.80
C PRO A 391 8.48 14.11 -8.17
N GLU A 392 9.00 13.52 -9.24
CA GLU A 392 8.58 13.91 -10.58
C GLU A 392 7.07 13.70 -10.74
N PRO A 393 6.32 14.69 -11.28
CA PRO A 393 4.93 14.48 -11.60
C PRO A 393 4.84 13.40 -12.67
N ILE A 394 4.10 12.32 -12.39
CA ILE A 394 3.83 11.24 -13.34
C ILE A 394 3.16 11.86 -14.57
N ARG A 395 3.86 11.86 -15.71
CA ARG A 395 3.26 12.21 -17.00
C ARG A 395 2.60 10.95 -17.58
N TYR A 396 1.29 11.01 -17.75
CA TYR A 396 0.47 9.98 -18.40
C TYR A 396 0.69 9.94 -19.92
#